data_AF-A0A9Q5G9V1-F1
#
_entry.id   AF-A0A9Q5G9V1-F1
#
_cell.length_a   1.000
_cell.length_b   1.000
_cell.length_c   1.000
_cell.angle_alpha   90.00
_cell.angle_beta   90.00
_cell.angle_gamma   90.00
#
_symmetry.space_group_name_H-M   'P 1'
#
loop_
_entity.id
_entity.type
_entity.pdbx_description
1 polymer ?
#
loop_
_entity_poly.entity_id
_entity_poly.type
_entity_poly.pdbx_seq_one_letter_code
_entity_poly.pdbx_strand_id
1 'polypeptide(L)'
;MAGVSEGMHFHYAGYLIQRIRFQASDPLLPALRKCGYHTEPDIYTKNTICVEIPLRAAHADSKNFASAGTVSIAEQFATQAFLQTYWSDNAVSCTVTFQANESNQIAPLLHQYRHTIKSTSLLPYYGGSLKQAPKEPINKKTYEDRVAMITGDVKEVFENQNKDQKGLELVGQSDCAIGACPIK
;
A
#
# COMPACT_ATOMS: atom_id res chain seq x y z
N MET A 1 9.54 -6.03 -6.85
CA MET A 1 9.48 -5.59 -5.44
C MET A 1 8.89 -6.71 -4.59
N ALA A 2 9.09 -6.69 -3.26
CA ALA A 2 8.94 -7.86 -2.39
C ALA A 2 7.56 -8.10 -1.74
N GLY A 3 6.61 -7.14 -1.82
CA GLY A 3 5.26 -7.33 -1.26
C GLY A 3 5.21 -7.48 0.27
N VAL A 4 6.15 -6.86 0.98
CA VAL A 4 6.25 -6.89 2.46
C VAL A 4 5.68 -5.61 3.08
N SER A 5 5.50 -5.60 4.40
CA SER A 5 5.14 -4.41 5.16
C SER A 5 6.15 -3.27 4.94
N GLU A 6 5.66 -2.04 4.97
CA GLU A 6 6.45 -0.83 4.73
C GLU A 6 7.24 -0.50 6.00
N GLY A 7 8.56 -0.72 6.02
CA GLY A 7 9.39 -0.42 7.18
C GLY A 7 8.91 -1.14 8.45
N MET A 8 8.54 -0.36 9.48
CA MET A 8 7.96 -0.89 10.72
C MET A 8 6.44 -0.78 10.80
N HIS A 9 5.79 -0.29 9.73
CA HIS A 9 4.35 -0.11 9.73
C HIS A 9 3.63 -1.45 9.74
N PHE A 10 2.57 -1.52 10.52
CA PHE A 10 1.61 -2.61 10.44
C PHE A 10 0.87 -2.58 9.11
N HIS A 11 0.47 -3.75 8.63
CA HIS A 11 -0.42 -3.81 7.46
C HIS A 11 -1.73 -3.08 7.74
N TYR A 12 -2.31 -2.44 6.71
CA TYR A 12 -3.56 -1.68 6.86
C TYR A 12 -4.73 -2.57 7.30
N ALA A 13 -4.81 -3.79 6.76
CA ALA A 13 -5.72 -4.84 7.15
C ALA A 13 -5.13 -6.22 6.80
N GLY A 14 -5.68 -7.30 7.37
CA GLY A 14 -5.25 -8.67 7.07
C GLY A 14 -5.59 -9.10 5.64
N TYR A 15 -6.76 -8.70 5.16
CA TYR A 15 -7.24 -8.91 3.79
C TYR A 15 -7.72 -7.57 3.23
N LEU A 16 -7.25 -7.21 2.04
CA LEU A 16 -7.61 -5.94 1.42
C LEU A 16 -7.62 -6.02 -0.11
N ILE A 17 -8.41 -5.14 -0.72
CA ILE A 17 -8.23 -4.77 -2.13
C ILE A 17 -7.33 -3.54 -2.17
N GLN A 18 -6.25 -3.62 -2.95
CA GLN A 18 -5.43 -2.46 -3.28
C GLN A 18 -5.71 -2.02 -4.72
N ARG A 19 -6.12 -0.77 -4.90
CA ARG A 19 -6.39 -0.20 -6.23
C ARG A 19 -5.15 0.49 -6.78
N ILE A 20 -4.78 0.13 -8.00
CA ILE A 20 -3.75 0.82 -8.78
C ILE A 20 -4.41 1.55 -9.95
N ARG A 21 -4.01 2.80 -10.17
CA ARG A 21 -4.55 3.64 -11.24
C ARG A 21 -3.60 3.62 -12.43
N PHE A 22 -4.14 3.32 -13.59
CA PHE A 22 -3.44 3.28 -14.87
C PHE A 22 -4.05 4.32 -15.80
N GLN A 23 -3.24 4.89 -16.69
CA GLN A 23 -3.78 5.65 -17.80
C GLN A 23 -4.64 4.73 -18.68
N ALA A 24 -5.76 5.21 -19.20
CA ALA A 24 -6.69 4.38 -19.98
C ALA A 24 -6.07 3.77 -21.25
N SER A 25 -4.96 4.33 -21.73
CA SER A 25 -4.17 3.85 -22.86
C SER A 25 -2.99 2.95 -22.45
N ASP A 26 -2.87 2.59 -21.17
CA ASP A 26 -1.73 1.80 -20.68
C ASP A 26 -1.76 0.37 -21.25
N PRO A 27 -0.65 -0.11 -21.84
CA PRO A 27 -0.57 -1.41 -22.47
C PRO A 27 -0.73 -2.60 -21.52
N LEU A 28 -0.61 -2.42 -20.20
CA LEU A 28 -0.85 -3.47 -19.20
C LEU A 28 -2.34 -3.77 -18.99
N LEU A 29 -3.23 -2.81 -19.26
CA LEU A 29 -4.67 -2.97 -19.01
C LEU A 29 -5.30 -4.17 -19.74
N PRO A 30 -5.02 -4.42 -21.04
CA PRO A 30 -5.48 -5.62 -21.72
C PRO A 30 -4.99 -6.92 -21.07
N ALA A 31 -3.72 -6.99 -20.66
CA ALA A 31 -3.14 -8.16 -20.00
C ALA A 31 -3.80 -8.42 -18.63
N LEU A 32 -3.99 -7.37 -17.83
CA LEU A 32 -4.66 -7.44 -16.52
C LEU A 32 -6.11 -7.94 -16.65
N ARG A 33 -6.88 -7.40 -17.60
CA ARG A 33 -8.25 -7.88 -17.86
C ARG A 33 -8.27 -9.34 -18.29
N LYS A 34 -7.35 -9.75 -19.17
CA LYS A 34 -7.24 -11.14 -19.63
C LYS A 34 -6.90 -12.10 -18.50
N CYS A 35 -6.14 -11.66 -17.50
CA CYS A 35 -5.81 -12.46 -16.32
C CYS A 35 -6.96 -12.52 -15.29
N GLY A 36 -8.03 -11.75 -15.47
CA GLY A 36 -9.21 -11.76 -14.60
C GLY A 36 -9.22 -10.69 -13.51
N TYR A 37 -8.32 -9.72 -13.54
CA TYR A 37 -8.36 -8.59 -12.60
C TYR A 37 -9.59 -7.71 -12.87
N HIS A 38 -10.27 -7.30 -11.80
CA HIS A 38 -11.36 -6.35 -11.91
C HIS A 38 -10.82 -4.96 -12.27
N THR A 39 -11.43 -4.32 -13.27
CA THR A 39 -11.06 -2.96 -13.69
C THR A 39 -12.29 -2.09 -13.82
N GLU A 40 -12.22 -0.85 -13.33
CA GLU A 40 -13.30 0.13 -13.38
C GLU A 40 -12.75 1.53 -13.77
N PRO A 41 -13.53 2.41 -14.39
CA PRO A 41 -13.11 3.80 -14.60
C PRO A 41 -12.84 4.53 -13.27
N ASP A 42 -11.75 5.30 -13.19
CA ASP A 42 -11.49 6.16 -12.03
C ASP A 42 -12.53 7.29 -11.99
N ILE A 43 -13.24 7.43 -10.88
CA ILE A 43 -14.30 8.44 -10.76
C ILE A 43 -13.73 9.85 -10.51
N TYR A 44 -12.48 9.93 -10.09
CA TYR A 44 -11.82 11.19 -9.71
C TYR A 44 -11.02 11.80 -10.86
N THR A 45 -10.47 10.97 -11.76
CA THR A 45 -9.57 11.39 -12.83
C THR A 45 -10.04 10.86 -14.16
N LYS A 46 -10.19 11.75 -15.15
CA LYS A 46 -10.52 11.35 -16.52
C LYS A 46 -9.39 10.51 -17.13
N ASN A 47 -9.71 9.70 -18.13
CA ASN A 47 -8.75 8.86 -18.87
C ASN A 47 -7.91 7.96 -17.97
N THR A 48 -8.47 7.52 -16.85
CA THR A 48 -7.79 6.69 -15.85
C THR A 48 -8.66 5.49 -15.51
N ILE A 49 -8.04 4.33 -15.34
CA ILE A 49 -8.69 3.07 -14.98
C ILE A 49 -8.10 2.58 -13.66
N CYS A 50 -8.95 2.24 -12.71
CA CYS A 50 -8.59 1.57 -11.48
C CYS A 50 -8.58 0.05 -11.70
N VAL A 51 -7.56 -0.62 -11.18
CA VAL A 51 -7.44 -2.08 -11.18
C VAL A 51 -7.37 -2.56 -9.75
N GLU A 52 -8.23 -3.51 -9.38
CA GLU A 52 -8.27 -4.11 -8.06
C GLU A 52 -7.28 -5.26 -7.93
N ILE A 53 -6.37 -5.18 -6.97
CA ILE A 53 -5.40 -6.23 -6.63
C ILE A 53 -5.76 -6.78 -5.25
N PRO A 54 -6.29 -8.02 -5.14
CA PRO A 54 -6.56 -8.64 -3.86
C PRO A 54 -5.25 -9.03 -3.17
N LEU A 55 -5.09 -8.61 -1.92
CA LEU A 55 -3.90 -8.85 -1.11
C LEU A 55 -4.26 -9.48 0.23
N ARG A 56 -3.42 -10.43 0.65
CA ARG A 56 -3.41 -11.01 1.98
C ARG A 56 -2.09 -10.64 2.64
N ALA A 57 -2.18 -9.97 3.79
CA ALA A 57 -1.03 -9.63 4.60
C ALA A 57 -0.33 -10.90 5.10
N ALA A 58 0.99 -10.81 5.31
CA ALA A 58 1.72 -11.89 5.97
C ALA A 58 1.10 -12.16 7.35
N HIS A 59 0.88 -13.44 7.66
CA HIS A 59 0.29 -13.88 8.93
C HIS A 59 -1.12 -13.32 9.23
N ALA A 60 -1.91 -12.95 8.22
CA ALA A 60 -3.27 -12.41 8.40
C ALA A 60 -4.22 -13.29 9.24
N ASP A 61 -4.01 -14.61 9.30
CA ASP A 61 -4.82 -15.54 10.12
C ASP A 61 -4.26 -15.75 11.54
N SER A 62 -3.14 -15.11 11.89
CA SER A 62 -2.57 -15.20 13.22
C SER A 62 -3.45 -14.48 14.24
N LYS A 63 -3.63 -15.09 15.41
CA LYS A 63 -4.31 -14.43 16.54
C LYS A 63 -3.61 -13.16 17.03
N ASN A 64 -2.30 -13.06 16.75
CA ASN A 64 -1.47 -11.92 17.11
C ASN A 64 -1.35 -10.90 15.95
N PHE A 65 -2.07 -11.10 14.86
CA PHE A 65 -2.08 -10.13 13.76
C PHE A 65 -2.70 -8.83 14.25
N ALA A 66 -1.97 -7.74 14.07
CA ALA A 66 -2.44 -6.40 14.38
C ALA A 66 -2.33 -5.53 13.13
N SER A 67 -3.40 -4.77 12.85
CA SER A 67 -3.44 -3.85 11.72
C SER A 67 -3.29 -2.41 12.18
N ALA A 68 -2.91 -1.51 11.26
CA ALA A 68 -2.78 -0.09 11.53
C ALA A 68 -4.03 0.55 12.18
N GLY A 69 -5.23 0.02 11.89
CA GLY A 69 -6.48 0.50 12.51
C GLY A 69 -6.78 -0.04 13.91
N THR A 70 -6.04 -1.06 14.38
CA THR A 70 -6.25 -1.76 15.66
C THR A 70 -5.12 -1.57 16.66
N VAL A 71 -3.90 -1.31 16.19
CA VAL A 71 -2.74 -1.07 17.06
C VAL A 71 -2.88 0.30 17.72
N SER A 72 -2.77 0.33 19.05
CA SER A 72 -2.85 1.57 19.81
C SER A 72 -1.75 2.56 19.44
N ILE A 73 -2.03 3.87 19.57
CA ILE A 73 -1.01 4.90 19.40
C ILE A 73 0.22 4.64 20.30
N ALA A 74 0.01 4.19 21.55
CA ALA A 74 1.07 3.93 22.51
C ALA A 74 2.02 2.80 22.05
N GLU A 75 1.46 1.73 21.48
CA GLU A 75 2.23 0.60 20.95
C GLU A 75 3.04 0.99 19.70
N GLN A 76 2.48 1.85 18.84
CA GLN A 76 3.21 2.40 17.70
C GLN A 76 4.43 3.24 18.15
N PHE A 77 4.26 4.09 19.17
CA PHE A 77 5.38 4.84 19.77
C PHE A 77 6.43 3.91 20.40
N ALA A 78 6.00 2.90 21.15
CA ALA A 78 6.90 1.93 21.76
C ALA A 78 7.71 1.16 20.71
N THR A 79 7.08 0.79 19.59
CA THR A 79 7.73 0.12 18.45
C THR A 79 8.75 1.03 17.78
N GLN A 80 8.42 2.31 17.57
CA GLN A 80 9.37 3.30 17.05
C GLN A 80 10.59 3.43 17.97
N ALA A 81 10.35 3.58 19.27
CA ALA A 81 11.39 3.72 20.28
C ALA A 81 12.27 2.46 20.38
N PHE A 82 11.68 1.28 20.28
CA PHE A 82 12.41 0.00 20.25
C PHE A 82 13.43 -0.03 19.11
N LEU A 83 12.99 0.23 17.87
CA LEU A 83 13.90 0.27 16.72
C LEU A 83 14.94 1.38 16.86
N GLN A 84 14.54 2.54 17.39
CA GLN A 84 15.44 3.66 17.58
C GLN A 84 16.53 3.38 18.64
N THR A 85 16.24 2.53 19.62
CA THR A 85 17.16 2.20 20.71
C THR A 85 18.13 1.08 20.32
N TYR A 86 17.63 0.04 19.65
CA TYR A 86 18.38 -1.21 19.48
C TYR A 86 18.83 -1.50 18.06
N TRP A 87 18.35 -0.75 17.07
CA TRP A 87 18.63 -1.03 15.66
C TRP A 87 19.20 0.18 14.91
N SER A 88 18.52 1.32 14.97
CA SER A 88 18.86 2.50 14.17
C SER A 88 19.77 3.47 14.91
N ASP A 89 20.97 3.67 14.39
CA ASP A 89 21.87 4.77 14.76
C ASP A 89 21.47 6.11 14.12
N ASN A 90 20.66 6.08 13.06
CA ASN A 90 20.02 7.22 12.41
C ASN A 90 18.63 7.46 13.04
N ALA A 91 17.65 7.93 12.26
CA ALA A 91 16.26 8.06 12.70
C ALA A 91 15.41 6.86 12.23
N VAL A 92 14.27 6.62 12.88
CA VAL A 92 13.27 5.64 12.44
C VAL A 92 12.12 6.38 11.78
N SER A 93 12.03 6.29 10.45
CA SER A 93 10.92 6.89 9.69
C SER A 93 9.66 6.06 9.84
N CYS A 94 8.61 6.68 10.37
CA CYS A 94 7.28 6.10 10.41
C CYS A 94 6.21 7.20 10.48
N THR A 95 4.99 6.83 10.15
CA THR A 95 3.80 7.63 10.40
C THR A 95 2.98 6.89 11.45
N VAL A 96 2.88 7.45 12.65
CA VAL A 96 2.03 6.95 13.71
C VAL A 96 0.60 7.41 13.43
N THR A 97 -0.32 6.46 13.35
CA THR A 97 -1.74 6.74 13.16
C THR A 97 -2.51 6.64 14.46
N PHE A 98 -3.55 7.46 14.63
CA PHE A 98 -4.34 7.47 15.86
C PHE A 98 -5.83 7.73 15.59
N GLN A 99 -6.69 7.07 16.35
CA GLN A 99 -8.14 7.30 16.34
C GLN A 99 -8.48 8.58 17.11
N ALA A 100 -9.65 9.15 16.86
CA ALA A 100 -10.06 10.41 17.49
C ALA A 100 -10.08 10.33 19.04
N ASN A 101 -10.45 9.18 19.60
CA ASN A 101 -10.46 8.91 21.04
C ASN A 101 -9.06 8.72 21.66
N GLU A 102 -8.01 8.58 20.85
CA GLU A 102 -6.62 8.46 21.31
C GLU A 102 -5.88 9.82 21.31
N SER A 103 -6.51 10.87 20.78
CA SER A 103 -5.91 12.20 20.62
C SER A 103 -5.36 12.80 21.92
N ASN A 104 -5.99 12.51 23.06
CA ASN A 104 -5.54 12.94 24.39
C ASN A 104 -4.21 12.28 24.84
N GLN A 105 -3.78 11.19 24.19
CA GLN A 105 -2.54 10.48 24.52
C GLN A 105 -1.32 11.07 23.80
N ILE A 106 -1.52 11.90 22.77
CA ILE A 106 -0.43 12.41 21.91
C ILE A 106 0.61 13.19 22.73
N ALA A 107 0.18 14.21 23.48
CA ALA A 107 1.10 15.06 24.24
C ALA A 107 1.86 14.27 25.34
N PRO A 108 1.20 13.41 26.14
CA PRO A 108 1.89 12.51 27.06
C PRO A 108 2.94 11.61 26.39
N LEU A 109 2.61 10.99 25.25
CA LEU A 109 3.53 10.09 24.54
C LEU A 109 4.73 10.85 23.95
N LEU A 110 4.50 12.01 23.34
CA LEU A 110 5.59 12.86 22.86
C LEU A 110 6.53 13.25 24.00
N HIS A 111 5.98 13.64 25.16
CA HIS A 111 6.78 13.96 26.32
C HIS A 111 7.55 12.74 26.84
N GLN A 112 6.91 11.57 26.93
CA GLN A 112 7.52 10.33 27.39
C GLN A 112 8.75 9.94 26.54
N TYR A 113 8.63 10.01 25.21
CA TYR A 113 9.66 9.53 24.28
C TYR A 113 10.63 10.60 23.75
N ARG A 114 10.56 11.84 24.27
CA ARG A 114 11.34 13.01 23.80
C ARG A 114 12.87 12.84 23.74
N HIS A 115 13.41 11.91 24.56
CA HIS A 115 14.86 11.64 24.63
C HIS A 115 15.28 10.39 23.86
N THR A 116 14.33 9.64 23.31
CA THR A 116 14.58 8.41 22.56
C THR A 116 14.32 8.61 21.08
N ILE A 117 13.16 9.14 20.71
CA ILE A 117 12.72 9.26 19.32
C ILE A 117 13.28 10.54 18.69
N LYS A 118 14.08 10.42 17.62
CA LYS A 118 14.75 11.56 16.96
C LYS A 118 13.82 12.37 16.06
N SER A 119 12.88 11.71 15.39
CA SER A 119 11.85 12.33 14.55
C SER A 119 10.57 11.52 14.63
N THR A 120 9.42 12.17 14.58
CA THR A 120 8.13 11.47 14.56
C THR A 120 7.14 12.24 13.70
N SER A 121 6.24 11.50 13.06
CA SER A 121 5.16 12.02 12.24
C SER A 121 3.87 11.35 12.67
N LEU A 122 2.84 12.16 12.92
CA LEU A 122 1.53 11.66 13.34
C LEU A 122 0.48 12.07 12.31
N LEU A 123 -0.44 11.16 12.01
CA LEU A 123 -1.58 11.41 11.13
C LEU A 123 -2.85 10.81 11.73
N PRO A 124 -3.97 11.56 11.81
CA PRO A 124 -5.24 10.96 12.22
C PRO A 124 -5.58 9.76 11.32
N TYR A 125 -5.98 8.64 11.92
CA TYR A 125 -6.38 7.47 11.17
C TYR A 125 -7.64 7.81 10.37
N TYR A 126 -7.51 7.82 9.04
CA TYR A 126 -8.63 8.04 8.15
C TYR A 126 -9.23 6.70 7.73
N GLY A 127 -10.30 6.29 8.41
CA GLY A 127 -11.10 5.10 8.04
C GLY A 127 -12.19 5.37 6.99
N GLY A 128 -12.12 6.51 6.29
CA GLY A 128 -13.25 7.10 5.57
C GLY A 128 -13.60 6.49 4.21
N SER A 129 -14.88 6.70 3.87
CA SER A 129 -15.69 6.16 2.76
C SER A 129 -15.34 6.71 1.38
N LEU A 130 -14.07 6.64 0.97
CA LEU A 130 -13.73 6.87 -0.42
C LEU A 130 -14.41 5.80 -1.27
N LYS A 131 -15.19 6.23 -2.27
CA LYS A 131 -15.88 5.32 -3.19
C LYS A 131 -14.90 4.38 -3.90
N GLN A 132 -13.70 4.88 -4.22
CA GLN A 132 -12.58 4.11 -4.75
C GLN A 132 -11.36 4.28 -3.84
N ALA A 133 -11.45 3.75 -2.62
CA ALA A 133 -10.35 3.78 -1.67
C ALA A 133 -9.12 3.05 -2.24
N PRO A 134 -7.90 3.61 -2.12
CA PRO A 134 -6.67 2.94 -2.57
C PRO A 134 -6.41 1.61 -1.86
N LYS A 135 -6.75 1.52 -0.57
CA LYS A 135 -6.70 0.31 0.25
C LYS A 135 -8.08 0.12 0.88
N GLU A 136 -8.79 -0.94 0.52
CA GLU A 136 -10.12 -1.26 1.02
C GLU A 136 -10.06 -2.57 1.82
N PRO A 137 -10.34 -2.54 3.15
CA PRO A 137 -10.42 -3.74 3.96
C PRO A 137 -11.57 -4.63 3.49
N ILE A 138 -11.30 -5.92 3.30
CA ILE A 138 -12.32 -6.91 2.94
C ILE A 138 -12.25 -8.09 3.91
N ASN A 139 -13.28 -8.94 3.87
CA ASN A 139 -13.23 -10.20 4.61
C ASN A 139 -12.49 -11.28 3.80
N LYS A 140 -12.10 -12.36 4.48
CA LYS A 140 -11.37 -13.49 3.88
C LYS A 140 -12.10 -14.14 2.71
N LYS A 141 -13.42 -14.32 2.82
CA LYS A 141 -14.24 -14.94 1.77
C LYS A 141 -14.19 -14.10 0.48
N THR A 142 -14.39 -12.79 0.60
CA THR A 142 -14.28 -11.87 -0.54
C THR A 142 -12.88 -11.91 -1.16
N TYR A 143 -11.82 -12.03 -0.35
CA TYR A 143 -10.47 -12.19 -0.85
C TYR A 143 -10.32 -13.48 -1.66
N GLU A 144 -10.78 -14.60 -1.13
CA GLU A 144 -10.74 -15.92 -1.79
C GLU A 144 -11.52 -15.90 -3.11
N ASP A 145 -12.72 -15.33 -3.12
CA ASP A 145 -13.56 -15.18 -4.31
C ASP A 145 -12.85 -14.33 -5.39
N ARG A 146 -12.23 -13.21 -4.99
CA ARG A 146 -11.50 -12.31 -5.91
C ARG A 146 -10.24 -12.95 -6.48
N VAL A 147 -9.48 -13.68 -5.66
CA VAL A 147 -8.30 -14.41 -6.12
C VAL A 147 -8.68 -15.53 -7.07
N ALA A 148 -9.80 -16.23 -6.84
CA ALA A 148 -10.25 -17.30 -7.73
C ALA A 148 -10.60 -16.82 -9.15
N MET A 149 -10.95 -15.53 -9.31
CA MET A 149 -11.16 -14.92 -10.63
C MET A 149 -9.85 -14.66 -11.38
N ILE A 150 -8.72 -14.54 -10.67
CA ILE A 150 -7.40 -14.27 -11.25
C ILE A 150 -6.75 -15.60 -11.63
N THR A 151 -6.73 -15.89 -12.92
CA THR A 151 -6.36 -17.21 -13.46
C THR A 151 -5.08 -17.21 -14.29
N GLY A 152 -4.50 -16.05 -14.56
CA GLY A 152 -3.30 -15.91 -15.39
C GLY A 152 -2.17 -15.16 -14.69
N ASP A 153 -0.93 -15.50 -15.05
CA ASP A 153 0.23 -14.68 -14.72
C ASP A 153 0.28 -13.48 -15.68
N VAL A 154 0.08 -12.27 -15.11
CA VAL A 154 0.07 -11.02 -15.88
C VAL A 154 1.39 -10.77 -16.60
N LYS A 155 2.52 -11.18 -16.01
CA LYS A 155 3.84 -10.99 -16.62
C LYS A 155 3.93 -11.82 -17.90
N GLU A 156 3.59 -13.09 -17.85
CA GLU A 156 3.63 -13.98 -19.01
C GLU A 156 2.65 -13.53 -20.11
N VAL A 157 1.43 -13.16 -19.71
CA VAL A 157 0.41 -12.69 -20.65
C VAL A 157 0.85 -11.40 -21.32
N PHE A 158 1.42 -10.46 -20.57
CA PHE A 158 1.93 -9.21 -21.12
C PHE A 158 3.12 -9.47 -22.05
N GLU A 159 4.12 -10.23 -21.63
CA GLU A 159 5.31 -10.53 -22.47
C GLU A 159 4.93 -11.18 -23.81
N ASN A 160 3.94 -12.07 -23.83
CA ASN A 160 3.46 -12.68 -25.06
C ASN A 160 2.73 -11.68 -25.97
N GLN A 161 1.91 -10.78 -25.41
CA GLN A 161 1.26 -9.71 -26.18
C GLN A 161 2.27 -8.75 -26.84
N ASN A 162 3.38 -8.47 -26.15
CA ASN A 162 4.42 -7.55 -26.63
C ASN A 162 5.33 -8.16 -27.70
N LYS A 163 5.51 -9.49 -27.72
CA LYS A 163 6.26 -10.17 -28.80
C LYS A 163 5.52 -10.09 -30.14
N ASP A 164 4.19 -10.10 -30.09
CA ASP A 164 3.33 -10.03 -31.27
C ASP A 164 3.12 -8.59 -31.78
N GLN A 165 3.36 -7.57 -30.94
CA GLN A 165 3.21 -6.16 -31.27
C GLN A 165 4.53 -5.40 -31.18
N LYS A 166 5.22 -5.21 -32.32
CA LYS A 166 6.36 -4.29 -32.42
C LYS A 166 5.89 -2.86 -32.10
N GLY A 167 6.16 -2.36 -30.90
CA GLY A 167 5.96 -0.94 -30.53
C GLY A 167 5.22 -0.66 -29.22
N LEU A 168 4.90 -1.68 -28.43
CA LEU A 168 4.18 -1.51 -27.16
C LEU A 168 5.18 -1.34 -25.99
N GLU A 169 5.91 -0.23 -25.95
CA GLU A 169 6.86 0.05 -24.86
C GLU A 169 6.14 0.65 -23.63
N LEU A 170 6.54 0.20 -22.44
CA LEU A 170 6.26 0.91 -21.20
C LEU A 170 7.01 2.26 -21.25
N VAL A 171 6.28 3.33 -21.55
CA VAL A 171 6.85 4.68 -21.60
C VAL A 171 7.52 4.99 -20.25
N GLY A 172 8.85 5.18 -20.25
CA GLY A 172 9.55 5.93 -19.20
C GLY A 172 10.51 5.20 -18.25
N GLN A 173 11.00 3.98 -18.54
CA GLN A 173 12.10 3.40 -17.73
C GLN A 173 13.50 3.97 -18.05
N SER A 174 13.67 4.71 -19.15
CA SER A 174 14.94 5.37 -19.50
C SER A 174 15.28 6.57 -18.60
N ASP A 175 14.28 7.18 -17.98
CA ASP A 175 14.44 8.49 -17.32
C ASP A 175 15.04 8.38 -15.91
N CYS A 176 14.96 7.20 -15.28
CA CYS A 176 15.63 6.95 -14.00
C CYS A 176 17.12 6.59 -14.14
N ALA A 177 17.62 6.35 -15.36
CA ALA A 177 19.01 5.94 -15.56
C ALA A 177 20.01 7.11 -15.44
N ILE A 178 19.55 8.36 -15.57
CA ILE A 178 20.42 9.55 -15.65
C ILE A 178 20.35 10.40 -14.36
N GLY A 179 19.46 10.07 -13.41
CA GLY A 179 19.40 10.75 -12.11
C GLY A 179 18.98 12.22 -12.16
N ALA A 180 18.43 12.69 -13.27
CA ALA A 180 17.91 14.04 -13.43
C ALA A 180 16.37 14.02 -13.48
N CYS A 181 15.72 14.80 -12.61
CA CYS A 181 14.30 15.10 -12.77
C CYS A 181 14.10 16.01 -14.01
N PRO A 182 13.20 15.67 -14.94
CA PRO A 182 12.94 16.52 -16.09
C PRO A 182 12.33 17.84 -15.63
N ILE A 183 12.96 18.93 -16.04
CA ILE A 183 12.49 20.30 -15.85
C ILE A 183 11.48 20.57 -16.97
N LYS A 184 10.26 20.98 -16.63
CA LYS A 184 9.33 21.56 -17.59
C LYS A 184 9.68 23.03 -17.83
#